data_AF-A0A3C0MHS2-F1
#
_entry.id   AF-A0A3C0MHS2-F1
#
_cell.length_a   1.000
_cell.length_b   1.000
_cell.length_c   1.000
_cell.angle_alpha   90.00
_cell.angle_beta   90.00
_cell.angle_gamma   90.00
#
_symmetry.space_group_name_H-M   'P 1'
#
loop_
_entity.id
_entity.type
_entity.pdbx_description
1 polymer ?
#
loop_
_entity_poly.entity_id
_entity_poly.type
_entity_poly.pdbx_seq_one_letter_code
_entity_poly.pdbx_strand_id
1 'polypeptide(L)' 'VIANGQRGLIEDALIWNLAVNTKIPGTPLTVFATGKNLTDELYVVDRARGILPGSDRSFHGGVSVSF' A
#
# COMPACT_ATOMS: atom_id res chain seq x y z
N VAL A 1 28.26 -4.19 -21.58
CA VAL A 1 27.33 -3.47 -20.69
C VAL A 1 27.87 -3.59 -19.28
N ILE A 2 28.11 -2.47 -18.58
CA ILE A 2 28.57 -2.51 -17.18
C ILE A 2 27.35 -2.93 -16.34
N ALA A 3 27.46 -4.03 -15.59
CA ALA A 3 26.42 -4.46 -14.68
C ALA A 3 26.36 -3.49 -13.50
N ASN A 4 25.43 -2.54 -13.53
CA ASN A 4 25.09 -1.73 -12.38
C ASN A 4 23.70 -2.17 -11.90
N GLY A 5 23.43 -2.07 -10.59
CA GLY A 5 22.15 -2.49 -9.99
C GLY A 5 20.91 -1.75 -10.54
N GLN A 6 21.11 -0.83 -11.48
CA GLN A 6 20.10 -0.01 -12.15
C GLN A 6 19.46 -0.68 -13.37
N ARG A 7 19.93 -1.87 -13.78
CA ARG A 7 19.43 -2.60 -14.96
C ARG A 7 19.07 -4.04 -14.60
N GLY A 8 18.12 -4.61 -15.33
CA GLY A 8 17.63 -5.98 -15.13
C GLY A 8 16.15 -6.02 -14.77
N LEU A 9 15.59 -7.22 -14.75
CA LEU A 9 14.20 -7.45 -14.36
C LEU A 9 14.00 -7.04 -12.88
N ILE A 10 12.83 -6.48 -12.58
CA ILE A 10 12.34 -6.34 -11.22
C ILE A 10 11.54 -7.61 -10.93
N GLU A 11 11.87 -8.30 -9.84
CA GLU A 11 11.19 -9.53 -9.43
C GLU A 11 9.71 -9.29 -9.14
N ASP A 12 8.90 -10.33 -9.28
CA ASP A 12 7.49 -10.27 -8.94
C ASP A 12 7.30 -10.12 -7.43
N ALA A 13 6.23 -9.43 -7.03
CA ALA A 13 5.87 -9.23 -5.63
C ALA A 13 4.35 -9.31 -5.46
N LEU A 14 3.90 -9.97 -4.39
CA LEU A 14 2.50 -10.07 -4.01
C LEU A 14 2.22 -9.15 -2.82
N ILE A 15 1.43 -8.11 -3.06
CA ILE A 15 1.10 -7.11 -2.03
C ILE A 15 -0.35 -7.25 -1.60
N TRP A 16 -0.56 -7.62 -0.34
CA TRP A 16 -1.91 -7.71 0.26
C TRP A 16 -2.36 -6.38 0.84
N ASN A 17 -3.53 -5.91 0.41
CA ASN A 17 -4.21 -4.73 0.94
C ASN A 17 -5.62 -5.11 1.39
N LEU A 18 -6.09 -4.51 2.48
CA LEU A 18 -7.43 -4.72 3.02
C LEU A 18 -8.06 -3.38 3.38
N ALA A 19 -9.34 -3.20 3.05
CA ALA A 19 -10.13 -2.07 3.49
C ALA A 19 -11.47 -2.56 4.07
N VAL A 20 -11.88 -1.97 5.18
CA VAL A 20 -13.15 -2.24 5.86
C VAL A 20 -13.88 -0.91 6.03
N ASN A 21 -15.17 -0.91 5.70
CA ASN A 21 -16.05 0.24 5.86
C ASN A 21 -17.32 -0.20 6.59
N THR A 22 -17.69 0.51 7.65
CA THR A 22 -18.86 0.19 8.47
C THR A 22 -19.72 1.43 8.65
N LYS A 23 -20.97 1.35 8.15
CA LYS A 23 -21.99 2.37 8.42
C LYS A 23 -22.48 2.20 9.85
N ILE A 24 -22.48 3.27 10.65
CA ILE A 24 -23.05 3.23 12.00
C ILE A 24 -24.57 3.37 11.90
N PRO A 25 -25.35 2.34 12.33
CA PRO A 25 -26.81 2.39 12.26
C PRO A 25 -27.39 3.59 13.01
N GLY A 26 -28.38 4.27 12.41
CA GLY A 26 -29.04 5.43 13.02
C GLY A 26 -28.24 6.73 12.96
N THR A 27 -27.12 6.80 12.23
CA THR A 27 -26.31 8.02 12.10
C THR A 27 -25.88 8.28 10.66
N PRO A 28 -25.47 9.53 10.32
CA PRO A 28 -24.83 9.82 9.04
C PRO A 28 -23.38 9.30 8.93
N LEU A 29 -22.86 8.62 9.96
CA LEU A 29 -21.44 8.28 10.06
C LEU A 29 -21.09 6.95 9.38
N THR A 30 -19.94 6.93 8.71
CA THR A 30 -19.26 5.72 8.23
C THR A 30 -17.84 5.71 8.77
N VAL A 31 -17.44 4.62 9.43
CA VAL A 31 -16.05 4.41 9.89
C VAL A 31 -15.32 3.57 8.86
N PHE A 32 -14.09 3.93 8.54
CA PHE A 32 -13.25 3.15 7.64
C PHE A 32 -11.87 2.88 8.24
N ALA A 33 -11.31 1.73 7.87
CA ALA A 33 -9.94 1.35 8.16
C ALA A 33 -9.35 0.62 6.95
N THR A 34 -8.10 0.94 6.62
CA THR A 34 -7.36 0.38 5.49
C THR A 34 -5.96 0.02 5.94
N GLY A 35 -5.53 -1.21 5.66
CA GLY A 35 -4.16 -1.64 5.78
C GLY A 35 -3.58 -1.91 4.40
N LYS A 36 -2.36 -1.42 4.16
CA LYS A 36 -1.60 -1.68 2.93
C LYS A 36 -0.34 -2.45 3.23
N ASN A 37 0.08 -3.27 2.27
CA ASN A 37 1.24 -4.16 2.39
C ASN A 37 1.20 -4.97 3.71
N LEU A 38 0.11 -5.70 3.92
CA LEU A 38 -0.18 -6.37 5.20
C LEU A 38 0.86 -7.42 5.60
N THR A 39 1.55 -7.99 4.62
CA THR A 39 2.64 -8.97 4.81
C THR A 39 4.00 -8.32 4.99
N ASP A 40 4.09 -6.98 4.96
CA ASP A 40 5.33 -6.21 5.11
C ASP A 40 6.40 -6.58 4.06
N GLU A 41 5.95 -6.80 2.83
CA GLU A 41 6.80 -7.21 1.70
C GLU A 41 7.72 -6.05 1.28
N LEU A 42 9.03 -6.31 1.20
CA LEU A 42 10.00 -5.36 0.66
C LEU A 42 10.22 -5.65 -0.82
N TYR A 43 9.73 -4.76 -1.68
CA TYR A 43 9.84 -4.90 -3.13
C TYR A 43 10.43 -3.64 -3.78
N VAL A 44 11.02 -3.81 -4.96
CA VAL A 44 11.60 -2.70 -5.73
C VAL A 44 10.57 -2.20 -6.74
N VAL A 45 10.35 -0.88 -6.78
CA VAL A 45 9.44 -0.26 -7.77
C VAL A 45 10.19 0.40 -8.93
N ASP A 46 11.47 0.72 -8.76
CA ASP A 46 12.29 1.35 -9.79
C ASP A 46 13.77 1.06 -9.53
N ARG A 47 14.52 0.66 -10.56
CA ARG A 47 15.97 0.48 -10.49
C ARG A 47 16.75 1.59 -11.20
N ALA A 48 16.17 2.18 -12.25
CA ALA A 48 16.82 3.17 -13.09
C ALA A 48 17.17 4.45 -12.34
N ARG A 49 16.34 4.85 -11.37
CA ARG A 49 16.54 6.07 -10.55
C ARG A 49 17.22 5.83 -9.20
N GLY A 50 17.75 4.63 -8.94
CA GLY A 50 18.54 4.35 -7.73
C GLY A 50 17.98 3.29 -6.78
N ILE A 51 17.34 2.23 -7.29
CA ILE A 51 16.74 1.13 -6.51
C ILE A 51 15.79 1.68 -5.43
N LEU A 52 14.64 2.16 -5.87
CA LEU A 52 13.59 2.69 -5.01
C LEU A 52 12.76 1.54 -4.43
N PRO A 53 12.59 1.49 -3.10
CA PRO A 53 11.67 0.55 -2.47
C PRO A 53 10.22 0.99 -2.68
N GLY A 54 9.31 0.02 -2.71
CA GLY A 54 7.87 0.26 -2.62
C GLY A 54 7.43 0.78 -1.25
N SER A 55 6.14 1.07 -1.12
CA SER A 55 5.58 1.51 0.16
C SER A 55 5.71 0.43 1.23
N ASP A 56 6.10 0.85 2.42
CA ASP A 56 6.09 0.03 3.63
C ASP A 56 4.65 -0.34 4.07
N ARG A 57 4.56 -1.23 5.05
CA ARG A 57 3.29 -1.54 5.70
C ARG A 57 2.74 -0.29 6.37
N SER A 58 1.53 0.10 5.98
CA SER A 58 0.87 1.30 6.47
C SER A 58 -0.60 1.08 6.78
N PHE A 59 -1.11 1.81 7.77
CA PHE A 59 -2.50 1.76 8.21
C PHE A 59 -3.11 3.15 8.20
N HIS A 60 -4.31 3.25 7.66
CA HIS A 60 -5.07 4.50 7.56
C HIS A 60 -6.49 4.23 8.06
N GLY A 61 -7.09 5.20 8.74
CA GLY A 61 -8.48 5.08 9.17
C GLY A 61 -9.09 6.44 9.44
N GLY A 62 -10.41 6.48 9.50
CA GLY A 62 -11.13 7.72 9.71
C GLY A 62 -12.64 7.56 9.76
N VAL A 63 -13.32 8.70 9.79
CA VAL A 63 -14.77 8.80 9.83
C VAL A 63 -15.23 9.70 8.68
N SER A 64 -16.27 9.28 7.97
CA SER A 64 -16.98 10.06 6.96
C SER A 64 -18.36 10.44 7.49
N VAL A 65 -18.78 11.67 7.24
CA VAL A 65 -20.11 12.21 7.60
C VAL A 65 -20.86 12.55 6.31
N SER A 66 -22.04 11.97 6.13
CA SER A 66 -22.92 12.30 5.00
C SER A 66 -23.99 13.31 5.42
N PHE A 67 -24.18 14.38 4.64
CA PHE A 67 -25.18 15.43 4.88
C PHE A 67 -26.39 15.26 3.97
#